data_AF-A0A1Q5MVX1-F1
#
_entry.id   AF-A0A1Q5MVX1-F1
#
_cell.length_a   1.000
_cell.length_b   1.000
_cell.length_c   1.000
_cell.angle_alpha   90.00
_cell.angle_beta   90.00
_cell.angle_gamma   90.00
#
_symmetry.space_group_name_H-M   'P 1'
#
loop_
_entity.id
_entity.type
_entity.pdbx_description
1 polymer ?
#
loop_
_entity_poly.entity_id
_entity_poly.type
_entity_poly.pdbx_seq_one_letter_code
_entity_poly.pdbx_strand_id
1 'polypeptide(L)'
;MTPARPAVPTRLVVHALVREDGTVDAGELYEVAGLLGMTDQQVRLCVKRLVAEGRFTVEGRGRRAVLRVAGSEPGAAVGAQSGAGAGARSGAGTGAEPGAGPGAERGAETRGEPGAGKRAEPGAGAGPGAGWGSGPGLPLVPEVEFVRYAYRQDRGLEPWDGVWHLFAFAVPESARAARDALRDTLTSLGAAPVQGGLYATPNAIGPYVRARAAELGLSAALTGLTTRDLAVGTTTDPRALAARLWPLDEIASRYASLHALATAPRPAAGGGAAASGAGATGAEDGSEGGDGVAGLARAVALAAAFGEAMHPDPLLPPELLPQPWPGTAARAAAAEAWDRLRAGTPPGGPRLFRLYGEAVTRSARDTGQDH
;
A
#
# COMPACT_ATOMS: atom_id res chain seq x y z
N MET A 1 -20.81 -11.52 -18.65
CA MET A 1 -19.47 -12.08 -18.34
C MET A 1 -19.25 -11.99 -16.85
N THR A 2 -19.12 -13.11 -16.15
CA THR A 2 -18.73 -13.12 -14.73
C THR A 2 -17.29 -12.60 -14.64
N PRO A 3 -16.97 -11.58 -13.82
CA PRO A 3 -15.59 -11.14 -13.67
C PRO A 3 -14.74 -12.31 -13.17
N ALA A 4 -13.57 -12.51 -13.79
CA ALA A 4 -12.63 -13.53 -13.35
C ALA A 4 -12.28 -13.28 -11.88
N ARG A 5 -12.31 -14.32 -11.04
CA ARG A 5 -11.87 -14.18 -9.65
C ARG A 5 -10.39 -13.77 -9.66
N PRO A 6 -9.98 -12.76 -8.86
CA PRO A 6 -8.58 -12.38 -8.77
C PRO A 6 -7.76 -13.60 -8.35
N ALA A 7 -6.65 -13.83 -9.05
CA ALA A 7 -5.78 -14.97 -8.76
C ALA A 7 -5.07 -14.71 -7.44
N VAL A 8 -5.52 -15.36 -6.37
CA VAL A 8 -4.90 -15.23 -5.04
C VAL A 8 -3.59 -16.02 -5.01
N PRO A 9 -2.42 -15.39 -4.80
CA PRO A 9 -1.17 -16.13 -4.67
C PRO A 9 -1.19 -17.00 -3.41
N THR A 10 -0.78 -18.27 -3.50
CA THR A 10 -0.76 -19.17 -2.32
C THR A 10 0.08 -18.63 -1.18
N ARG A 11 1.18 -17.91 -1.49
CA ARG A 11 2.02 -17.22 -0.50
C ARG A 11 1.26 -16.15 0.28
N LEU A 12 0.35 -15.44 -0.40
CA LEU A 12 -0.50 -14.42 0.21
C LEU A 12 -1.37 -15.06 1.29
N VAL A 13 -2.00 -16.21 1.00
CA VAL A 13 -2.85 -16.94 1.97
C VAL A 13 -2.06 -17.31 3.23
N VAL A 14 -0.86 -17.87 3.10
CA VAL A 14 -0.03 -18.27 4.26
C VAL A 14 0.31 -17.07 5.13
N HIS A 15 0.66 -15.94 4.53
CA HIS A 15 0.96 -14.71 5.27
C HIS A 15 -0.29 -14.07 5.89
N ALA A 16 -1.43 -14.15 5.21
CA ALA A 16 -2.67 -13.55 5.65
C ALA A 16 -3.24 -14.23 6.90
N LEU A 17 -2.98 -15.53 7.06
CA LEU A 17 -3.43 -16.32 8.20
C LEU A 17 -2.48 -16.31 9.39
N VAL A 18 -1.41 -15.51 9.34
CA VAL A 18 -0.54 -15.30 10.52
C VAL A 18 -1.35 -14.60 11.61
N ARG A 19 -1.49 -15.26 12.75
CA ARG A 19 -2.13 -14.75 13.95
C ARG A 19 -1.26 -13.72 14.67
N GLU A 20 -1.83 -13.05 15.66
CA GLU A 20 -1.11 -12.02 16.42
C GLU A 20 0.10 -12.58 17.20
N ASP A 21 0.09 -13.87 17.53
CA ASP A 21 1.20 -14.58 18.17
C ASP A 21 2.28 -15.09 17.18
N GLY A 22 2.13 -14.80 15.89
CA GLY A 22 3.05 -15.25 14.85
C GLY A 22 2.85 -16.70 14.37
N THR A 23 1.76 -17.36 14.78
CA THR A 23 1.42 -18.72 14.36
C THR A 23 0.46 -18.77 13.17
N VAL A 24 0.45 -19.89 12.46
CA VAL A 24 -0.57 -20.27 11.49
C VAL A 24 -0.98 -21.72 11.79
N ASP A 25 -2.27 -21.96 11.98
CA ASP A 25 -2.80 -23.34 12.06
C ASP A 25 -2.86 -23.96 10.66
N ALA A 26 -2.23 -25.12 10.48
CA ALA A 26 -2.20 -25.73 9.16
C ALA A 26 -3.58 -26.21 8.70
N GLY A 27 -4.44 -26.69 9.61
CA GLY A 27 -5.79 -27.14 9.29
C GLY A 27 -6.62 -26.01 8.70
N GLU A 28 -6.69 -24.89 9.41
CA GLU A 28 -7.33 -23.65 8.96
C GLU A 28 -6.74 -23.16 7.63
N LEU A 29 -5.41 -23.19 7.48
CA LEU A 29 -4.74 -22.84 6.23
C LEU A 29 -5.20 -23.70 5.04
N TYR A 30 -5.27 -25.02 5.19
CA TYR A 30 -5.73 -25.90 4.10
C TYR A 30 -7.21 -25.67 3.79
N GLU A 31 -8.05 -25.45 4.78
CA GLU A 31 -9.48 -25.21 4.57
C GLU A 31 -9.73 -23.87 3.86
N VAL A 32 -9.10 -22.79 4.32
CA VAL A 32 -9.15 -21.47 3.67
C VAL A 32 -8.61 -21.55 2.24
N ALA A 33 -7.46 -22.21 2.03
CA ALA A 33 -6.88 -22.37 0.70
C ALA A 33 -7.78 -23.20 -0.23
N GLY A 34 -8.46 -24.22 0.30
CA GLY A 34 -9.43 -25.02 -0.44
C GLY A 34 -10.63 -24.18 -0.91
N LEU A 35 -11.18 -23.31 -0.05
CA LEU A 35 -12.26 -22.38 -0.43
C LEU A 35 -11.82 -21.36 -1.50
N LEU A 36 -10.52 -21.04 -1.55
CA LEU A 36 -9.90 -20.20 -2.57
C LEU A 36 -9.54 -20.97 -3.85
N GLY A 37 -9.88 -22.26 -3.95
CA GLY A 37 -9.64 -23.08 -5.13
C GLY A 37 -8.21 -23.63 -5.24
N MET A 38 -7.44 -23.62 -4.15
CA MET A 38 -6.09 -24.18 -4.12
C MET A 38 -6.11 -25.65 -3.72
N THR A 39 -5.21 -26.44 -4.30
CA THR A 39 -4.99 -27.84 -3.92
C THR A 39 -4.07 -27.95 -2.70
N ASP A 40 -4.24 -29.01 -1.91
CA ASP A 40 -3.34 -29.33 -0.79
C ASP A 40 -1.87 -29.42 -1.24
N GLN A 41 -1.61 -29.87 -2.48
CA GLN A 41 -0.26 -29.91 -3.05
C GLN A 41 0.34 -28.51 -3.26
N GLN A 42 -0.43 -27.55 -3.79
CA GLN A 42 0.03 -26.17 -3.97
C GLN A 42 0.39 -25.55 -2.62
N VAL A 43 -0.46 -25.73 -1.60
CA VAL A 43 -0.20 -25.22 -0.24
C VAL A 43 1.05 -25.85 0.34
N ARG A 44 1.20 -27.19 0.28
CA ARG A 44 2.40 -27.90 0.76
C ARG A 44 3.68 -27.40 0.11
N LEU A 45 3.68 -27.23 -1.22
CA LEU A 45 4.85 -26.74 -1.95
C LEU A 45 5.19 -25.29 -1.58
N CYS A 46 4.19 -24.44 -1.39
CA CYS A 46 4.39 -23.07 -0.94
C CYS A 46 5.00 -23.01 0.46
N VAL A 47 4.45 -23.77 1.42
CA VAL A 47 4.99 -23.85 2.79
C VAL A 47 6.43 -24.36 2.77
N LYS A 48 6.74 -25.40 2.00
CA LYS A 48 8.11 -25.91 1.87
C LYS A 48 9.09 -24.85 1.35
N ARG A 49 8.69 -24.03 0.38
CA ARG A 49 9.51 -22.92 -0.14
C ARG A 49 9.72 -21.84 0.93
N LEU A 50 8.66 -21.44 1.62
CA LEU A 50 8.71 -20.46 2.71
C LEU A 50 9.63 -20.89 3.86
N VAL A 51 9.65 -22.18 4.19
CA VAL A 51 10.59 -22.76 5.17
C VAL A 51 12.02 -22.75 4.64
N ALA A 52 12.25 -23.12 3.39
CA ALA A 52 13.57 -23.10 2.76
C ALA A 52 14.15 -21.67 2.66
N GLU A 53 13.29 -20.66 2.50
CA GLU A 53 13.64 -19.23 2.56
C GLU A 53 13.90 -18.71 3.99
N GLY A 54 13.73 -19.56 5.02
CA GLY A 54 13.89 -19.17 6.43
C GLY A 54 12.81 -18.22 6.93
N ARG A 55 11.65 -18.14 6.26
CA ARG A 55 10.54 -17.25 6.64
C ARG A 55 9.61 -17.88 7.69
N PHE A 56 9.54 -19.20 7.70
CA PHE A 56 8.70 -19.96 8.62
C PHE A 56 9.42 -21.21 9.14
N THR A 57 9.06 -21.64 10.34
CA THR A 57 9.32 -22.99 10.85
C THR A 57 8.01 -23.76 10.95
N VAL A 58 8.09 -25.10 10.94
CA VAL A 58 6.91 -25.98 11.01
C VAL A 58 7.08 -26.95 12.17
N GLU A 59 6.14 -26.94 13.09
CA GLU A 59 6.04 -27.88 14.20
C GLU A 59 4.90 -28.87 13.92
N GLY A 60 5.17 -30.18 14.01
CA GLY A 60 4.18 -31.21 13.71
C GLY A 60 4.11 -31.62 12.24
N ARG A 61 3.00 -32.25 11.82
CA ARG A 61 2.81 -32.78 10.46
C ARG A 61 1.37 -32.63 9.96
N GLY A 62 1.23 -32.42 8.65
CA GLY A 62 -0.08 -32.40 7.99
C GLY A 62 -0.99 -31.27 8.46
N ARG A 63 -2.29 -31.55 8.58
CA ARG A 63 -3.31 -30.58 9.03
C ARG A 63 -3.25 -30.26 10.53
N ARG A 64 -2.45 -31.00 11.31
CA ARG A 64 -2.22 -30.73 12.74
C ARG A 64 -0.92 -29.97 13.00
N ALA A 65 -0.24 -29.53 11.93
CA ALA A 65 0.99 -28.76 12.07
C ALA A 65 0.67 -27.30 12.45
N VAL A 66 1.62 -26.66 13.11
CA VAL A 66 1.61 -25.21 13.37
C VAL A 66 2.82 -24.62 12.67
N LEU A 67 2.59 -23.61 11.84
CA LEU A 67 3.67 -22.83 11.25
C LEU A 67 3.95 -21.64 12.16
N ARG A 68 5.22 -21.26 12.31
CA ARG A 68 5.63 -20.06 13.06
C ARG A 68 6.47 -19.17 12.17
N VAL A 69 6.25 -17.86 12.23
CA VAL A 69 7.11 -16.90 11.54
C VAL A 69 8.51 -16.95 12.17
N ALA A 70 9.55 -17.02 11.34
CA ALA A 70 10.92 -17.01 11.85
C ALA A 70 11.21 -15.69 12.60
N GLY A 71 11.71 -15.80 13.83
CA GLY A 71 12.06 -14.64 14.68
C GLY A 71 10.97 -14.17 15.65
N SER A 72 9.79 -14.80 15.70
CA SER A 72 8.84 -14.60 16.81
C SER A 72 9.21 -15.52 17.98
N GLU A 73 9.80 -14.99 19.05
CA GLU A 73 10.07 -15.78 20.26
C GLU A 73 8.77 -16.23 20.96
N PRO A 74 8.76 -17.42 21.58
CA PRO A 74 7.59 -17.90 22.31
C PRO A 74 7.49 -17.21 23.68
N GLY A 75 6.51 -16.32 23.82
CA GLY A 75 5.98 -15.88 25.12
C GLY A 75 6.64 -14.66 25.75
N ALA A 76 6.18 -13.46 25.39
CA ALA A 76 6.22 -12.31 26.28
C ALA A 76 4.77 -11.89 26.60
N ALA A 77 4.20 -12.55 27.61
CA ALA A 77 3.02 -12.05 28.29
C ALA A 77 3.37 -10.72 28.98
N VAL A 78 2.37 -9.84 29.01
CA VAL A 78 2.32 -8.53 29.65
C VAL A 78 3.12 -8.44 30.95
N GLY A 79 4.10 -7.55 30.98
CA GLY A 79 4.77 -7.06 32.17
C GLY A 79 4.93 -5.55 32.08
N ALA A 80 3.95 -4.82 32.62
CA ALA A 80 4.04 -3.38 32.81
C ALA A 80 5.17 -3.04 33.79
N GLN A 81 6.18 -2.30 33.32
CA GLN A 81 7.11 -1.47 34.12
C GLN A 81 7.52 -0.32 33.19
N SER A 82 6.89 0.86 33.18
CA SER A 82 6.95 1.93 34.18
C SER A 82 8.32 2.04 34.84
N GLY A 83 9.09 3.04 34.42
CA GLY A 83 10.42 3.33 34.93
C GLY A 83 11.03 4.54 34.24
N ALA A 84 10.43 5.71 34.47
CA ALA A 84 11.12 6.98 34.26
C ALA A 84 12.39 7.03 35.14
N GLY A 85 13.50 7.50 34.57
CA GLY A 85 14.77 7.64 35.27
C GLY A 85 15.73 8.52 34.49
N ALA A 86 15.61 9.83 34.73
CA ALA A 86 16.58 10.84 34.33
C ALA A 86 17.99 10.52 34.86
N GLY A 87 19.01 10.85 34.08
CA GLY A 87 20.41 10.65 34.46
C GLY A 87 21.38 11.45 33.60
N ALA A 88 21.32 12.78 33.71
CA ALA A 88 22.36 13.67 33.23
C ALA A 88 23.69 13.44 33.96
N ARG A 89 24.79 13.28 33.21
CA ARG A 89 26.19 13.62 33.58
C ARG A 89 26.92 13.90 32.24
N SER A 90 27.18 15.15 31.85
CA SER A 90 28.29 16.03 32.29
C SER A 90 29.64 15.32 32.38
N GLY A 91 30.54 15.71 31.47
CA GLY A 91 31.95 15.33 31.41
C GLY A 91 32.68 16.22 30.41
N ALA A 92 33.17 17.36 30.90
CA ALA A 92 33.98 18.33 30.18
C ALA A 92 35.44 17.86 30.00
N GLY A 93 36.17 18.49 29.07
CA GLY A 93 37.64 18.42 28.98
C GLY A 93 38.15 18.49 27.54
N THR A 94 38.20 19.66 26.91
CA THR A 94 39.39 20.55 26.76
C THR A 94 40.32 20.20 25.60
N GLY A 95 40.51 21.17 24.70
CA GLY A 95 41.54 21.16 23.66
C GLY A 95 41.34 22.25 22.60
N ALA A 96 41.43 23.53 23.00
CA ALA A 96 41.75 24.64 22.10
C ALA A 96 43.23 24.45 21.62
N GLU A 97 43.65 24.89 20.45
CA GLU A 97 44.01 26.28 20.12
C GLU A 97 44.44 26.40 18.61
N PRO A 98 44.85 27.56 18.04
CA PRO A 98 44.06 28.31 17.06
C PRO A 98 44.80 28.63 15.72
N GLY A 99 44.11 29.33 14.81
CA GLY A 99 44.71 29.94 13.61
C GLY A 99 43.89 31.14 13.12
N ALA A 100 44.56 32.30 12.99
CA ALA A 100 44.03 33.65 12.87
C ALA A 100 43.29 34.00 11.54
N GLY A 101 42.40 35.01 11.61
CA GLY A 101 41.83 35.74 10.46
C GLY A 101 42.79 36.81 9.91
N PRO A 102 42.34 38.00 9.44
CA PRO A 102 40.98 38.46 9.12
C PRO A 102 40.89 39.13 7.71
N GLY A 103 39.72 39.65 7.33
CA GLY A 103 39.57 40.51 6.14
C GLY A 103 38.13 40.92 5.87
N ALA A 104 37.66 41.93 6.58
CA ALA A 104 36.38 42.60 6.34
C ALA A 104 36.51 43.58 5.16
N GLU A 105 35.45 43.75 4.36
CA GLU A 105 35.10 45.06 3.85
C GLU A 105 33.61 45.17 3.49
N ARG A 106 33.06 46.33 3.82
CA ARG A 106 31.65 46.72 3.77
C ARG A 106 31.38 47.45 2.45
N GLY A 107 30.17 47.27 1.92
CA GLY A 107 29.61 48.15 0.89
C GLY A 107 28.09 48.17 1.02
N ALA A 108 27.57 49.20 1.69
CA ALA A 108 26.16 49.51 1.75
C ALA A 108 25.79 50.36 0.54
N GLU A 109 24.65 50.08 -0.10
CA GLU A 109 23.86 51.11 -0.77
C GLU A 109 22.39 50.69 -0.87
N THR A 110 21.55 51.57 -0.34
CA THR A 110 20.09 51.51 -0.26
C THR A 110 19.44 51.89 -1.58
N ARG A 111 18.25 51.33 -1.90
CA ARG A 111 16.99 52.09 -2.11
C ARG A 111 15.88 51.24 -2.77
N GLY A 112 14.71 51.21 -2.14
CA GLY A 112 13.41 51.35 -2.82
C GLY A 112 12.53 50.11 -2.94
N GLU A 113 11.64 49.88 -1.96
CA GLU A 113 10.36 49.17 -2.16
C GLU A 113 9.45 49.95 -3.14
N PRO A 114 8.44 49.31 -3.77
CA PRO A 114 7.15 49.19 -3.08
C PRO A 114 6.40 47.87 -3.34
N GLY A 115 5.48 47.55 -2.42
CA GLY A 115 4.21 46.91 -2.79
C GLY A 115 3.97 45.51 -2.28
N ALA A 116 3.67 45.40 -0.98
CA ALA A 116 3.18 44.20 -0.33
C ALA A 116 1.85 43.70 -0.93
N GLY A 117 1.93 42.61 -1.71
CA GLY A 117 0.82 41.69 -1.93
C GLY A 117 1.08 40.43 -1.11
N LYS A 118 0.26 40.16 -0.08
CA LYS A 118 0.34 38.96 0.76
C LYS A 118 0.25 37.71 -0.12
N ARG A 119 1.39 37.11 -0.43
CA ARG A 119 1.49 35.76 -1.00
C ARG A 119 1.17 34.80 0.13
N ALA A 120 -0.01 34.17 0.05
CA ALA A 120 -0.31 33.01 0.87
C ALA A 120 0.69 31.91 0.51
N GLU A 121 1.44 31.43 1.50
CA GLU A 121 2.21 30.21 1.36
C GLU A 121 1.24 29.06 1.09
N PRO A 122 1.41 28.27 0.01
CA PRO A 122 0.72 27.00 -0.07
C PRO A 122 1.36 26.11 0.99
N GLY A 123 0.58 25.76 2.01
CA GLY A 123 0.99 24.82 3.03
C GLY A 123 1.59 23.59 2.35
N ALA A 124 2.84 23.29 2.69
CA ALA A 124 3.50 22.06 2.28
C ALA A 124 2.74 20.89 2.91
N GLY A 125 1.70 20.42 2.21
CA GLY A 125 1.09 19.13 2.47
C GLY A 125 2.18 18.09 2.31
N ALA A 126 2.50 17.41 3.40
CA ALA A 126 3.42 16.29 3.39
C ALA A 126 2.86 15.23 2.43
N GLY A 127 3.42 15.18 1.22
CA GLY A 127 3.12 14.14 0.24
C GLY A 127 3.52 12.77 0.81
N PRO A 128 2.81 11.69 0.44
CA PRO A 128 3.08 10.35 0.93
C PRO A 128 4.10 9.67 0.01
N GLY A 129 5.37 9.70 0.39
CA GLY A 129 6.39 8.91 -0.33
C GLY A 129 7.62 8.55 0.48
N ALA A 130 7.52 8.63 1.81
CA ALA A 130 8.48 7.91 2.63
C ALA A 130 8.15 6.41 2.55
N GLY A 131 8.78 5.66 1.64
CA GLY A 131 8.75 4.19 1.75
C GLY A 131 8.87 3.31 0.51
N TRP A 132 9.11 3.80 -0.71
CA TRP A 132 9.19 2.93 -1.90
C TRP A 132 10.52 2.16 -1.95
N GLY A 133 10.67 1.16 -1.09
CA GLY A 133 11.91 0.39 -0.95
C GLY A 133 11.75 -0.81 0.00
N SER A 134 11.44 -1.97 -0.58
CA SER A 134 11.72 -3.34 -0.14
C SER A 134 12.15 -3.55 1.32
N GLY A 135 11.26 -3.27 2.28
CA GLY A 135 11.30 -3.90 3.60
C GLY A 135 10.71 -5.33 3.53
N PRO A 136 10.95 -6.21 4.52
CA PRO A 136 10.31 -7.52 4.61
C PRO A 136 8.81 -7.41 5.00
N GLY A 137 8.07 -6.52 4.34
CA GLY A 137 6.64 -6.35 4.51
C GLY A 137 5.89 -7.54 3.96
N LEU A 138 4.86 -7.98 4.69
CA LEU A 138 3.92 -8.96 4.17
C LEU A 138 3.27 -8.35 2.92
N PRO A 139 3.27 -9.03 1.75
CA PRO A 139 2.81 -8.50 0.45
C PRO A 139 1.29 -8.32 0.38
N LEU A 140 0.64 -8.16 1.52
CA LEU A 140 -0.79 -8.22 1.69
C LEU A 140 -1.44 -6.88 1.45
N VAL A 141 -0.87 -5.79 1.98
CA VAL A 141 -1.51 -4.47 1.97
C VAL A 141 -0.65 -3.51 1.16
N PRO A 142 -1.26 -2.68 0.28
CA PRO A 142 -0.55 -1.52 -0.24
C PRO A 142 -0.04 -0.65 0.91
N GLU A 143 1.00 0.16 0.67
CA GLU A 143 1.56 1.02 1.70
C GLU A 143 0.48 1.89 2.34
N VAL A 144 0.46 1.96 3.69
CA VAL A 144 -0.62 2.62 4.45
C VAL A 144 -0.81 4.06 4.00
N GLU A 145 0.29 4.80 3.77
CA GLU A 145 0.24 6.19 3.32
C GLU A 145 -0.34 6.33 1.90
N PHE A 146 -0.08 5.36 1.03
CA PHE A 146 -0.64 5.30 -0.31
C PHE A 146 -2.16 5.05 -0.28
N VAL A 147 -2.60 4.15 0.59
CA VAL A 147 -4.04 3.91 0.82
C VAL A 147 -4.71 5.14 1.42
N ARG A 148 -4.08 5.78 2.41
CA ARG A 148 -4.56 7.03 3.01
C ARG A 148 -4.77 8.12 1.97
N TYR A 149 -3.80 8.32 1.09
CA TYR A 149 -3.89 9.29 0.00
C TYR A 149 -5.07 9.02 -0.93
N ALA A 150 -5.29 7.77 -1.33
CA ALA A 150 -6.42 7.38 -2.17
C ALA A 150 -7.78 7.75 -1.53
N TYR A 151 -7.96 7.48 -0.23
CA TYR A 151 -9.19 7.85 0.49
C TYR A 151 -9.34 9.36 0.70
N ARG A 152 -8.24 10.11 0.83
CA ARG A 152 -8.28 11.58 0.87
C ARG A 152 -8.71 12.17 -0.48
N GLN A 153 -8.19 11.65 -1.59
CA GLN A 153 -8.62 12.02 -2.94
C GLN A 153 -10.11 11.73 -3.16
N ASP A 154 -10.59 10.55 -2.75
CA ASP A 154 -12.02 10.18 -2.86
C ASP A 154 -12.96 11.14 -2.12
N ARG A 155 -12.45 11.85 -1.11
CA ARG A 155 -13.18 12.86 -0.32
C ARG A 155 -13.02 14.28 -0.84
N GLY A 156 -12.22 14.48 -1.88
CA GLY A 156 -11.87 15.82 -2.38
C GLY A 156 -10.93 16.61 -1.46
N LEU A 157 -10.21 15.93 -0.56
CA LEU A 157 -9.23 16.56 0.34
C LEU A 157 -7.87 16.81 -0.34
N GLU A 158 -7.66 16.24 -1.52
CA GLU A 158 -6.46 16.41 -2.35
C GLU A 158 -6.87 16.89 -3.76
N PRO A 159 -7.43 18.10 -3.88
CA PRO A 159 -7.84 18.63 -5.17
C PRO A 159 -6.63 18.88 -6.06
N TRP A 160 -6.79 18.69 -7.36
CA TRP A 160 -5.72 19.00 -8.31
C TRP A 160 -5.54 20.50 -8.47
N ASP A 161 -4.30 20.97 -8.39
CA ASP A 161 -3.90 22.38 -8.53
C ASP A 161 -3.64 22.81 -9.99
N GLY A 162 -3.92 21.92 -10.94
CA GLY A 162 -3.68 22.12 -12.37
C GLY A 162 -2.22 21.97 -12.79
N VAL A 163 -1.32 21.56 -11.88
CA VAL A 163 0.11 21.46 -12.17
C VAL A 163 0.48 20.04 -12.58
N TRP A 164 1.24 19.95 -13.67
CA TRP A 164 1.96 18.77 -14.09
C TRP A 164 3.40 18.87 -13.61
N HIS A 165 3.90 17.81 -12.99
CA HIS A 165 5.31 17.63 -12.67
C HIS A 165 5.96 16.80 -13.76
N LEU A 166 7.04 17.31 -14.35
CA LEU A 166 7.82 16.59 -15.35
C LEU A 166 9.23 16.29 -14.89
N PHE A 167 9.71 15.13 -15.31
CA PHE A 167 11.07 14.66 -15.07
C PHE A 167 11.70 14.29 -16.40
N ALA A 168 12.76 14.98 -16.77
CA ALA A 168 13.56 14.69 -17.94
C ALA A 168 14.93 14.17 -17.51
N PHE A 169 15.48 13.18 -18.18
CA PHE A 169 16.85 12.73 -17.94
C PHE A 169 17.56 12.28 -19.20
N ALA A 170 18.86 12.56 -19.27
CA ALA A 170 19.75 12.11 -20.32
C ALA A 170 20.91 11.32 -19.69
N VAL A 171 20.79 9.99 -19.70
CA VAL A 171 21.75 9.09 -19.04
C VAL A 171 22.59 8.37 -20.11
N PRO A 172 23.93 8.40 -20.05
CA PRO A 172 24.80 7.67 -20.97
C PRO A 172 24.54 6.16 -20.97
N GLU A 173 24.81 5.49 -22.10
CA GLU A 173 24.61 4.03 -22.23
C GLU A 173 25.42 3.22 -21.21
N SER A 174 26.60 3.73 -20.81
CA SER A 174 27.42 3.12 -19.75
C SER A 174 26.69 3.00 -18.40
N ALA A 175 25.66 3.82 -18.17
CA ALA A 175 24.86 3.84 -16.94
C ALA A 175 23.42 3.31 -17.17
N ARG A 176 23.21 2.43 -18.17
CA ARG A 176 21.89 1.85 -18.49
C ARG A 176 21.15 1.25 -17.28
N ALA A 177 21.85 0.58 -16.37
CA ALA A 177 21.22 -0.03 -15.19
C ALA A 177 20.64 1.03 -14.24
N ALA A 178 21.36 2.13 -14.03
CA ALA A 178 20.87 3.26 -13.23
C ALA A 178 19.70 3.96 -13.92
N ARG A 179 19.77 4.13 -15.26
CA ARG A 179 18.65 4.67 -16.06
C ARG A 179 17.39 3.82 -15.90
N ASP A 180 17.53 2.51 -16.07
CA ASP A 180 16.39 1.58 -16.02
C ASP A 180 15.79 1.56 -14.60
N ALA A 181 16.62 1.57 -13.55
CA ALA A 181 16.15 1.72 -12.17
C ALA A 181 15.42 3.06 -11.90
N LEU A 182 15.85 4.16 -12.50
CA LEU A 182 15.16 5.45 -12.38
C LEU A 182 13.81 5.43 -13.12
N ARG A 183 13.73 4.79 -14.29
CA ARG A 183 12.48 4.58 -15.04
C ARG A 183 11.48 3.78 -14.22
N ASP A 184 11.92 2.67 -13.65
CA ASP A 184 11.10 1.81 -12.79
C ASP A 184 10.57 2.60 -11.59
N THR A 185 11.43 3.43 -10.97
CA THR A 185 11.03 4.31 -9.87
C THR A 185 9.93 5.29 -10.30
N LEU A 186 10.14 6.01 -11.40
CA LEU A 186 9.16 6.98 -11.93
C LEU A 186 7.80 6.32 -12.19
N THR A 187 7.81 5.16 -12.85
CA THR A 187 6.58 4.39 -13.13
C THR A 187 5.94 3.88 -11.84
N SER A 188 6.72 3.41 -10.86
CA SER A 188 6.19 2.97 -9.56
C SER A 188 5.53 4.11 -8.77
N LEU A 189 6.04 5.34 -8.93
CA LEU A 189 5.48 6.56 -8.33
C LEU A 189 4.31 7.15 -9.14
N GLY A 190 3.82 6.45 -10.16
CA GLY A 190 2.68 6.86 -10.97
C GLY A 190 3.00 7.83 -12.12
N ALA A 191 4.27 8.10 -12.42
CA ALA A 191 4.64 8.92 -13.57
C ALA A 191 4.58 8.13 -14.89
N ALA A 192 3.93 8.71 -15.89
CA ALA A 192 3.80 8.13 -17.22
C ALA A 192 4.92 8.64 -18.15
N PRO A 193 5.49 7.76 -19.00
CA PRO A 193 6.42 8.18 -20.04
C PRO A 193 5.70 8.99 -21.12
N VAL A 194 6.21 10.19 -21.42
CA VAL A 194 5.75 11.03 -22.52
C VAL A 194 6.59 10.78 -23.77
N GLN A 195 7.92 10.73 -23.61
CA GLN A 195 8.91 10.44 -24.65
C GLN A 195 10.15 9.77 -24.04
N GLY A 196 11.14 9.40 -24.88
CA GLY A 196 12.38 8.77 -24.45
C GLY A 196 13.17 9.62 -23.44
N GLY A 197 12.93 9.39 -22.15
CA GLY A 197 13.56 10.13 -21.06
C GLY A 197 12.75 11.31 -20.50
N LEU A 198 11.49 11.51 -20.92
CA LEU A 198 10.58 12.52 -20.37
C LEU A 198 9.36 11.83 -19.74
N TYR A 199 9.09 12.13 -18.48
CA TYR A 199 7.96 11.61 -17.71
C TYR A 199 7.08 12.73 -17.19
N ALA A 200 5.79 12.48 -17.05
CA ALA A 200 4.82 13.41 -16.48
C ALA A 200 3.95 12.74 -15.41
N THR A 201 3.55 13.52 -14.42
CA THR A 201 2.59 13.10 -13.39
C THR A 201 1.87 14.31 -12.82
N PRO A 202 0.60 14.20 -12.42
CA PRO A 202 -0.08 15.24 -11.66
C PRO A 202 0.29 15.22 -10.16
N ASN A 203 0.97 14.18 -9.68
CA ASN A 203 1.32 14.03 -8.26
C ASN A 203 2.70 14.64 -7.97
N ALA A 204 2.83 15.30 -6.81
CA ALA A 204 4.04 16.03 -6.40
C ALA A 204 5.19 15.12 -5.89
N ILE A 205 5.62 14.16 -6.71
CA ILE A 205 6.60 13.11 -6.35
C ILE A 205 8.08 13.57 -6.39
N GLY A 206 8.33 14.86 -6.66
CA GLY A 206 9.66 15.41 -6.93
C GLY A 206 10.73 15.11 -5.88
N PRO A 207 10.45 15.22 -4.56
CA PRO A 207 11.41 14.85 -3.53
C PRO A 207 11.91 13.40 -3.64
N TYR A 208 11.02 12.45 -3.94
CA TYR A 208 11.34 11.02 -4.03
C TYR A 208 12.17 10.71 -5.27
N VAL A 209 11.82 11.30 -6.41
CA VAL A 209 12.59 11.14 -7.64
C VAL A 209 14.00 11.69 -7.48
N ARG A 210 14.17 12.86 -6.84
CA ARG A 210 15.49 13.45 -6.57
C ARG A 210 16.32 12.62 -5.60
N ALA A 211 15.72 12.10 -4.52
CA ALA A 211 16.40 11.21 -3.58
C ALA A 211 16.90 9.95 -4.29
N ARG A 212 16.03 9.31 -5.08
CA ARG A 212 16.41 8.10 -5.82
C ARG A 212 17.46 8.37 -6.90
N ALA A 213 17.37 9.50 -7.60
CA ALA A 213 18.40 9.88 -8.55
C ALA A 213 19.76 10.12 -7.88
N ALA A 214 19.79 10.65 -6.65
CA ALA A 214 21.03 10.80 -5.89
C ALA A 214 21.64 9.44 -5.51
N GLU A 215 20.84 8.49 -5.03
CA GLU A 215 21.29 7.12 -4.74
C GLU A 215 21.89 6.42 -5.96
N LEU A 216 21.34 6.71 -7.15
CA LEU A 216 21.78 6.13 -8.42
C LEU A 216 22.94 6.90 -9.07
N GLY A 217 23.42 8.00 -8.47
CA GLY A 217 24.46 8.85 -9.05
C GLY A 217 24.01 9.65 -10.28
N LEU A 218 22.71 9.89 -10.43
CA LEU A 218 22.08 10.53 -11.59
C LEU A 218 21.60 11.97 -11.33
N SER A 219 21.92 12.58 -10.19
CA SER A 219 21.43 13.92 -9.84
C SER A 219 21.72 14.98 -10.90
N ALA A 220 22.91 14.97 -11.51
CA ALA A 220 23.29 15.92 -12.55
C ALA A 220 22.61 15.64 -13.91
N ALA A 221 22.11 14.42 -14.10
CA ALA A 221 21.43 13.99 -15.32
C ALA A 221 19.90 14.15 -15.24
N LEU A 222 19.35 14.52 -14.08
CA LEU A 222 17.91 14.69 -13.84
C LEU A 222 17.52 16.18 -13.87
N THR A 223 16.57 16.50 -14.72
CA THR A 223 15.89 17.80 -14.77
C THR A 223 14.45 17.63 -14.29
N GLY A 224 14.04 18.45 -13.34
CA GLY A 224 12.64 18.54 -12.90
C GLY A 224 12.06 19.90 -13.29
N LEU A 225 10.82 19.92 -13.76
CA LEU A 225 10.07 21.16 -14.00
C LEU A 225 8.58 20.97 -13.74
N THR A 226 7.85 22.08 -13.65
CA THR A 226 6.39 22.09 -13.55
C THR A 226 5.78 22.93 -14.65
N THR A 227 4.59 22.55 -15.11
CA THR A 227 3.80 23.34 -16.05
C THR A 227 2.32 23.20 -15.76
N ARG A 228 1.51 24.21 -16.13
CA ARG A 228 0.06 24.09 -16.22
C ARG A 228 -0.43 23.91 -17.66
N ASP A 229 0.48 24.05 -18.63
CA ASP A 229 0.20 24.02 -20.06
C ASP A 229 0.95 22.84 -20.69
N LEU A 230 0.56 21.62 -20.31
CA LEU A 230 1.11 20.41 -20.90
C LEU A 230 0.39 20.12 -22.21
N ALA A 231 1.16 20.01 -23.30
CA ALA A 231 0.67 19.55 -24.58
C ALA A 231 1.48 18.33 -25.02
N VAL A 232 0.80 17.25 -25.44
CA VAL A 232 1.45 16.07 -26.01
C VAL A 232 0.91 15.89 -27.43
N GLY A 233 1.73 16.22 -28.43
CA GLY A 233 1.23 16.32 -29.82
C GLY A 233 0.13 17.38 -29.91
N THR A 234 -1.07 16.99 -30.39
CA THR A 234 -2.24 17.87 -30.48
C THR A 234 -3.17 17.79 -29.25
N THR A 235 -2.85 16.93 -28.28
CA THR A 235 -3.67 16.75 -27.06
C THR A 235 -3.26 17.77 -26.00
N THR A 236 -4.19 18.61 -25.58
CA THR A 236 -4.01 19.64 -24.53
C THR A 236 -5.01 19.50 -23.38
N ASP A 237 -6.18 18.87 -23.62
CA ASP A 237 -7.16 18.63 -22.57
C ASP A 237 -6.59 17.68 -21.49
N PRO A 238 -6.60 18.05 -20.20
CA PRO A 238 -5.99 17.25 -19.13
C PRO A 238 -6.57 15.84 -18.99
N ARG A 239 -7.88 15.67 -19.20
CA ARG A 239 -8.53 14.35 -19.11
C ARG A 239 -8.13 13.47 -20.30
N ALA A 240 -8.07 14.04 -21.50
CA ALA A 240 -7.57 13.36 -22.68
C ALA A 240 -6.09 12.98 -22.57
N LEU A 241 -5.26 13.84 -21.94
CA LEU A 241 -3.88 13.52 -21.61
C LEU A 241 -3.80 12.34 -20.63
N ALA A 242 -4.62 12.35 -19.57
CA ALA A 242 -4.68 11.26 -18.62
C ALA A 242 -5.08 9.92 -19.28
N ALA A 243 -6.12 9.93 -20.11
CA ALA A 243 -6.57 8.74 -20.84
C ALA A 243 -5.53 8.23 -21.85
N ARG A 244 -4.68 9.12 -22.38
CA ARG A 244 -3.61 8.76 -23.32
C ARG A 244 -2.38 8.20 -22.63
N LEU A 245 -2.02 8.73 -21.47
CA LEU A 245 -0.74 8.44 -20.81
C LEU A 245 -0.82 7.27 -19.82
N TRP A 246 -2.01 6.97 -19.28
CA TRP A 246 -2.22 5.88 -18.34
C TRP A 246 -3.26 4.87 -18.84
N PRO A 247 -3.15 3.58 -18.47
CA PRO A 247 -4.09 2.55 -18.88
C PRO A 247 -5.38 2.59 -18.03
N LEU A 248 -6.16 3.67 -18.15
CA LEU A 248 -7.31 3.94 -17.28
C LEU A 248 -8.36 2.82 -17.35
N ASP A 249 -8.61 2.23 -18.52
CA ASP A 249 -9.56 1.13 -18.68
C ASP A 249 -9.13 -0.14 -17.93
N GLU A 250 -7.83 -0.44 -17.92
CA GLU A 250 -7.30 -1.58 -17.17
C GLU A 250 -7.43 -1.36 -15.67
N ILE A 251 -7.09 -0.16 -15.19
CA ILE A 251 -7.23 0.22 -13.77
C ILE A 251 -8.70 0.16 -13.35
N ALA A 252 -9.59 0.72 -14.17
CA ALA A 252 -11.04 0.68 -13.95
C ALA A 252 -11.58 -0.76 -13.87
N SER A 253 -11.10 -1.66 -14.72
CA SER A 253 -11.49 -3.09 -14.72
C SER A 253 -11.08 -3.83 -13.45
N ARG A 254 -9.87 -3.53 -12.92
CA ARG A 254 -9.42 -4.08 -11.63
C ARG A 254 -10.29 -3.58 -10.48
N TYR A 255 -10.64 -2.30 -10.47
CA TYR A 255 -11.57 -1.75 -9.49
C TYR A 255 -12.99 -2.30 -9.60
N ALA A 256 -13.50 -2.53 -10.81
CA ALA A 256 -14.78 -3.18 -11.02
C ALA A 256 -14.77 -4.61 -10.43
N SER A 257 -13.67 -5.34 -10.59
CA SER A 257 -13.49 -6.67 -10.01
C SER A 257 -13.46 -6.64 -8.47
N LEU A 258 -12.75 -5.66 -7.89
CA LEU A 258 -12.76 -5.42 -6.44
C LEU A 258 -14.17 -5.08 -5.93
N HIS A 259 -14.87 -4.16 -6.60
CA HIS A 259 -16.23 -3.74 -6.22
C HIS A 259 -17.20 -4.92 -6.26
N ALA A 260 -17.15 -5.74 -7.32
CA ALA A 260 -17.97 -6.95 -7.42
C ALA A 260 -17.70 -7.93 -6.27
N LEU A 261 -16.44 -8.15 -5.89
CA LEU A 261 -16.08 -9.01 -4.77
C LEU A 261 -16.55 -8.43 -3.43
N ALA A 262 -16.41 -7.12 -3.23
CA ALA A 262 -16.78 -6.45 -1.99
C ALA A 262 -18.30 -6.45 -1.75
N THR A 263 -19.09 -6.30 -2.84
CA THR A 263 -20.56 -6.23 -2.80
C THR A 263 -21.24 -7.58 -2.94
N ALA A 264 -20.54 -8.63 -3.39
CA ALA A 264 -21.12 -9.97 -3.54
C ALA A 264 -21.78 -10.43 -2.23
N PRO A 265 -22.99 -11.01 -2.25
CA PRO A 265 -23.61 -11.58 -1.06
C PRO A 265 -22.68 -12.57 -0.36
N ARG A 266 -22.80 -12.70 0.97
CA ARG A 266 -22.13 -13.78 1.68
C ARG A 266 -22.73 -15.10 1.16
N PRO A 267 -21.92 -16.06 0.72
CA PRO A 267 -22.47 -17.38 0.41
C PRO A 267 -23.20 -17.88 1.66
N ALA A 268 -24.48 -18.25 1.50
CA ALA A 268 -25.28 -18.74 2.61
C ALA A 268 -24.55 -19.95 3.23
N ALA A 269 -24.33 -19.89 4.54
CA ALA A 269 -23.87 -21.02 5.31
C ALA A 269 -24.94 -22.12 5.19
N GLY A 270 -24.65 -23.19 4.46
CA GLY A 270 -25.56 -24.33 4.32
C GLY A 270 -26.40 -24.32 3.04
N GLY A 271 -25.84 -24.90 1.98
CA GLY A 271 -26.57 -25.33 0.78
C GLY A 271 -26.04 -26.66 0.27
N GLY A 272 -25.70 -27.57 1.18
CA GLY A 272 -25.34 -28.94 0.85
C GLY A 272 -26.59 -29.79 0.63
N ALA A 273 -26.78 -30.23 -0.61
CA ALA A 273 -27.59 -31.38 -1.04
C ALA A 273 -29.08 -31.40 -0.66
N ALA A 274 -29.92 -30.96 -1.59
CA ALA A 274 -31.22 -31.57 -1.77
C ALA A 274 -31.04 -32.92 -2.51
N ALA A 275 -30.82 -34.00 -1.77
CA ALA A 275 -31.15 -35.37 -2.19
C ALA A 275 -31.16 -36.33 -0.99
N SER A 276 -32.37 -36.74 -0.60
CA SER A 276 -32.79 -37.99 0.06
C SER A 276 -32.09 -38.50 1.34
N GLY A 277 -32.92 -38.79 2.34
CA GLY A 277 -32.75 -40.01 3.16
C GLY A 277 -32.60 -39.78 4.67
N ALA A 278 -33.56 -40.31 5.41
CA ALA A 278 -33.69 -40.30 6.87
C ALA A 278 -32.43 -40.74 7.65
N GLY A 279 -32.25 -40.13 8.84
CA GLY A 279 -31.38 -40.66 9.90
C GLY A 279 -30.89 -39.57 10.86
N ALA A 280 -31.60 -39.38 11.96
CA ALA A 280 -31.20 -38.51 13.06
C ALA A 280 -29.98 -39.07 13.83
N THR A 281 -29.06 -38.20 14.25
CA THR A 281 -28.69 -37.92 15.66
C THR A 281 -27.32 -37.22 15.77
N GLY A 282 -27.30 -36.08 16.46
CA GLY A 282 -26.16 -35.55 17.24
C GLY A 282 -24.93 -35.02 16.50
N ALA A 283 -24.90 -33.70 16.24
CA ALA A 283 -23.68 -32.87 16.25
C ALA A 283 -24.07 -31.38 16.14
N GLU A 284 -24.49 -30.79 17.24
CA GLU A 284 -24.44 -29.32 17.40
C GLU A 284 -22.99 -28.99 17.78
N ASP A 285 -22.33 -28.16 16.96
CA ASP A 285 -20.98 -27.51 17.10
C ASP A 285 -20.19 -27.43 15.77
N GLY A 286 -20.78 -27.80 14.62
CA GLY A 286 -20.12 -27.65 13.31
C GLY A 286 -20.35 -26.31 12.59
N SER A 287 -21.28 -25.48 13.07
CA SER A 287 -21.75 -24.28 12.38
C SER A 287 -20.84 -23.06 12.58
N GLU A 288 -20.28 -22.90 13.78
CA GLU A 288 -19.51 -21.70 14.14
C GLU A 288 -18.12 -21.68 13.49
N GLY A 289 -17.47 -22.85 13.39
CA GLY A 289 -16.15 -22.97 12.75
C GLY A 289 -16.20 -22.73 11.23
N GLY A 290 -17.24 -23.22 10.55
CA GLY A 290 -17.39 -23.08 9.09
C GLY A 290 -17.61 -21.63 8.64
N ASP A 291 -18.36 -20.85 9.42
CA ASP A 291 -18.57 -19.43 9.16
C ASP A 291 -17.29 -18.60 9.35
N GLY A 292 -16.45 -18.97 10.33
CA GLY A 292 -15.14 -18.37 10.55
C GLY A 292 -14.19 -18.59 9.35
N VAL A 293 -14.05 -19.84 8.90
CA VAL A 293 -13.19 -20.21 7.77
C VAL A 293 -13.65 -19.55 6.46
N ALA A 294 -14.96 -19.51 6.21
CA ALA A 294 -15.51 -18.81 5.04
C ALA A 294 -15.28 -17.29 5.12
N GLY A 295 -15.39 -16.70 6.30
CA GLY A 295 -15.04 -15.29 6.57
C GLY A 295 -13.56 -15.00 6.28
N LEU A 296 -12.65 -15.86 6.73
CA LEU A 296 -11.21 -15.75 6.46
C LEU A 296 -10.89 -15.87 4.99
N ALA A 297 -11.42 -16.87 4.28
CA ALA A 297 -11.25 -17.01 2.85
C ALA A 297 -11.71 -15.75 2.10
N ARG A 298 -12.84 -15.16 2.52
CA ARG A 298 -13.33 -13.91 1.94
C ARG A 298 -12.42 -12.72 2.25
N ALA A 299 -11.90 -12.62 3.48
CA ALA A 299 -10.95 -11.58 3.86
C ALA A 299 -9.66 -11.65 3.04
N VAL A 300 -9.13 -12.86 2.84
CA VAL A 300 -7.94 -13.09 2.01
C VAL A 300 -8.19 -12.73 0.55
N ALA A 301 -9.35 -13.13 0.00
CA ALA A 301 -9.73 -12.76 -1.36
C ALA A 301 -9.88 -11.24 -1.53
N LEU A 302 -10.52 -10.55 -0.57
CA LEU A 302 -10.69 -9.11 -0.58
C LEU A 302 -9.34 -8.39 -0.48
N ALA A 303 -8.43 -8.88 0.36
CA ALA A 303 -7.08 -8.37 0.48
C ALA A 303 -6.32 -8.47 -0.85
N ALA A 304 -6.32 -9.65 -1.46
CA ALA A 304 -5.69 -9.88 -2.76
C ALA A 304 -6.27 -8.96 -3.85
N ALA A 305 -7.60 -8.88 -3.95
CA ALA A 305 -8.28 -8.01 -4.91
C ALA A 305 -7.94 -6.53 -4.72
N PHE A 306 -7.85 -6.08 -3.46
CA PHE A 306 -7.51 -4.71 -3.12
C PHE A 306 -6.05 -4.39 -3.49
N GLY A 307 -5.12 -5.30 -3.18
CA GLY A 307 -3.72 -5.18 -3.57
C GLY A 307 -3.54 -5.09 -5.09
N GLU A 308 -4.19 -5.99 -5.83
CA GLU A 308 -4.17 -6.00 -7.30
C GLU A 308 -4.79 -4.74 -7.91
N ALA A 309 -5.88 -4.23 -7.34
CA ALA A 309 -6.52 -3.00 -7.82
C ALA A 309 -5.65 -1.76 -7.61
N MET A 310 -4.86 -1.73 -6.52
CA MET A 310 -3.99 -0.60 -6.18
C MET A 310 -2.61 -0.67 -6.85
N HIS A 311 -2.22 -1.78 -7.49
CA HIS A 311 -0.87 -1.97 -8.02
C HIS A 311 -0.82 -2.29 -9.55
N PRO A 312 -0.31 -1.39 -10.42
CA PRO A 312 -0.03 0.03 -10.18
C PRO A 312 -1.24 0.91 -10.54
N ASP A 313 -1.95 1.44 -9.53
CA ASP A 313 -2.78 2.63 -9.70
C ASP A 313 -1.88 3.87 -9.55
N PRO A 314 -1.81 4.80 -10.52
CA PRO A 314 -1.06 6.06 -10.37
C PRO A 314 -1.69 7.05 -9.37
N LEU A 315 -2.90 6.79 -8.86
CA LEU A 315 -3.69 7.71 -8.03
C LEU A 315 -3.77 9.10 -8.64
N LEU A 316 -4.20 9.15 -9.91
CA LEU A 316 -4.46 10.43 -10.58
C LEU A 316 -5.57 11.18 -9.83
N PRO A 317 -5.47 12.52 -9.73
CA PRO A 317 -6.54 13.31 -9.16
C PRO A 317 -7.90 13.06 -9.85
N PRO A 318 -9.02 13.07 -9.10
CA PRO A 318 -10.36 12.81 -9.65
C PRO A 318 -10.76 13.70 -10.84
N GLU A 319 -10.21 14.92 -10.91
CA GLU A 319 -10.43 15.90 -11.99
C GLU A 319 -9.88 15.42 -13.34
N LEU A 320 -8.94 14.48 -13.33
CA LEU A 320 -8.36 13.89 -14.55
C LEU A 320 -9.04 12.58 -14.95
N LEU A 321 -9.84 11.99 -14.05
CA LEU A 321 -10.45 10.66 -14.23
C LEU A 321 -11.86 10.75 -14.84
N PRO A 322 -12.26 9.79 -15.70
CA PRO A 322 -13.64 9.65 -16.14
C PRO A 322 -14.61 9.57 -14.96
N GLN A 323 -15.76 10.25 -15.05
CA GLN A 323 -16.74 10.29 -13.98
C GLN A 323 -18.04 9.56 -14.40
N PRO A 324 -18.59 8.68 -13.55
CA PRO A 324 -18.08 8.27 -12.23
C PRO A 324 -16.86 7.33 -12.33
N TRP A 325 -15.83 7.58 -11.52
CA TRP A 325 -14.66 6.68 -11.47
C TRP A 325 -14.94 5.44 -10.62
N PRO A 326 -14.78 4.20 -11.13
CA PRO A 326 -15.08 2.99 -10.38
C PRO A 326 -14.17 2.78 -9.16
N GLY A 327 -12.98 3.38 -9.12
CA GLY A 327 -12.05 3.25 -8.00
C GLY A 327 -12.62 3.75 -6.68
N THR A 328 -13.31 4.90 -6.70
CA THR A 328 -13.94 5.49 -5.51
C THR A 328 -15.04 4.58 -4.95
N ALA A 329 -15.94 4.08 -5.82
CA ALA A 329 -17.00 3.16 -5.41
C ALA A 329 -16.45 1.80 -4.94
N ALA A 330 -15.38 1.30 -5.56
CA ALA A 330 -14.73 0.06 -5.18
C ALA A 330 -14.05 0.13 -3.80
N ARG A 331 -13.31 1.22 -3.54
CA ARG A 331 -12.65 1.46 -2.25
C ARG A 331 -13.66 1.67 -1.12
N ALA A 332 -14.77 2.38 -1.38
CA ALA A 332 -15.87 2.51 -0.42
C ALA A 332 -16.48 1.15 -0.07
N ALA A 333 -16.86 0.36 -1.09
CA ALA A 333 -17.41 -0.98 -0.89
C ALA A 333 -16.44 -1.93 -0.16
N ALA A 334 -15.13 -1.85 -0.48
CA ALA A 334 -14.10 -2.63 0.19
C ALA A 334 -14.00 -2.28 1.68
N ALA A 335 -14.05 -0.99 2.03
CA ALA A 335 -14.03 -0.55 3.43
C ALA A 335 -15.23 -1.09 4.22
N GLU A 336 -16.43 -1.03 3.65
CA GLU A 336 -17.63 -1.61 4.28
C GLU A 336 -17.54 -3.14 4.43
N ALA A 337 -17.00 -3.83 3.41
CA ALA A 337 -16.81 -5.26 3.46
C ALA A 337 -15.82 -5.68 4.56
N TRP A 338 -14.73 -4.92 4.73
CA TRP A 338 -13.78 -5.11 5.83
C TRP A 338 -14.42 -4.87 7.20
N ASP A 339 -15.23 -3.83 7.36
CA ASP A 339 -15.92 -3.55 8.61
C ASP A 339 -16.88 -4.69 9.00
N ARG A 340 -17.62 -5.26 8.03
CA ARG A 340 -18.47 -6.44 8.25
C ARG A 340 -17.68 -7.68 8.67
N LEU A 341 -16.56 -7.97 7.99
CA LEU A 341 -15.72 -9.12 8.31
C LEU A 341 -15.08 -9.00 9.70
N ARG A 342 -14.63 -7.79 10.06
CA ARG A 342 -14.03 -7.51 11.37
C ARG A 342 -15.04 -7.67 12.50
N ALA A 343 -16.29 -7.24 12.30
CA ALA A 343 -17.34 -7.39 13.30
C ALA A 343 -17.69 -8.86 13.63
N GLY A 344 -17.45 -9.78 12.69
CA GLY A 344 -17.69 -11.22 12.88
C GLY A 344 -16.46 -12.03 13.32
N THR A 345 -15.29 -11.39 13.53
CA THR A 345 -14.04 -12.11 13.86
C THR A 345 -13.77 -12.06 15.37
N PRO A 346 -13.58 -13.21 16.05
CA PRO A 346 -13.26 -13.24 17.47
C PRO A 346 -11.87 -12.61 17.80
N PRO A 347 -11.64 -12.16 19.05
CA PRO A 347 -10.35 -11.64 19.49
C PRO A 347 -9.22 -12.67 19.28
N GLY A 348 -8.07 -12.22 18.77
CA GLY A 348 -6.93 -13.11 18.47
C GLY A 348 -6.94 -13.72 17.06
N GLY A 349 -7.86 -13.30 16.19
CA GLY A 349 -7.85 -13.66 14.77
C GLY A 349 -6.63 -13.17 13.98
N PRO A 350 -6.55 -13.48 12.67
CA PRO A 350 -5.37 -13.17 11.86
C PRO A 350 -5.02 -11.68 11.81
N ARG A 351 -3.72 -11.38 11.80
CA ARG A 351 -3.14 -10.02 11.70
C ARG A 351 -3.66 -9.22 10.52
N LEU A 352 -4.12 -9.91 9.48
CA LEU A 352 -4.75 -9.31 8.29
C LEU A 352 -5.81 -8.26 8.65
N PHE A 353 -6.68 -8.55 9.61
CA PHE A 353 -7.75 -7.63 10.00
C PHE A 353 -7.24 -6.35 10.66
N ARG A 354 -6.14 -6.43 11.43
CA ARG A 354 -5.51 -5.25 12.02
C ARG A 354 -4.82 -4.42 10.94
N LEU A 355 -4.03 -5.05 10.08
CA LEU A 355 -3.28 -4.38 9.01
C LEU A 355 -4.21 -3.63 8.04
N TYR A 356 -5.31 -4.27 7.62
CA TYR A 356 -6.31 -3.61 6.79
C TYR A 356 -7.18 -2.62 7.57
N GLY A 357 -7.49 -2.86 8.85
CA GLY A 357 -8.20 -1.88 9.68
C GLY A 357 -7.41 -0.57 9.83
N GLU A 358 -6.08 -0.66 9.95
CA GLU A 358 -5.19 0.50 9.99
C GLU A 358 -5.11 1.21 8.62
N ALA A 359 -5.00 0.47 7.52
CA ALA A 359 -4.86 1.03 6.18
C ALA A 359 -6.18 1.57 5.59
N VAL A 360 -7.30 0.87 5.79
CA VAL A 360 -8.59 1.14 5.13
C VAL A 360 -9.57 1.84 6.08
N THR A 361 -9.73 1.37 7.32
CA THR A 361 -10.79 1.86 8.22
C THR A 361 -10.39 3.12 8.99
N ARG A 362 -9.16 3.22 9.52
CA ARG A 362 -8.70 4.48 10.16
C ARG A 362 -8.56 5.61 9.15
N SER A 363 -8.04 5.32 7.96
CA SER A 363 -8.00 6.28 6.84
C SER A 363 -9.38 6.76 6.42
N ALA A 364 -10.40 5.91 6.59
CA ALA A 364 -11.79 6.27 6.39
C ALA A 364 -12.44 6.99 7.60
N ARG A 365 -11.79 7.16 8.75
CA ARG A 365 -12.40 7.77 9.96
C ARG A 365 -11.61 8.95 10.56
N ASP A 366 -10.30 9.03 10.35
CA ASP A 366 -9.44 10.14 10.78
C ASP A 366 -9.67 11.40 9.93
N THR A 367 -10.74 12.13 10.24
CA THR A 367 -10.88 13.60 10.09
C THR A 367 -12.08 14.14 10.91
N GLY A 368 -12.56 13.39 11.91
CA GLY A 368 -13.66 13.84 12.79
C GLY A 368 -13.22 14.66 14.00
N GLN A 369 -11.91 14.77 14.27
CA GLN A 369 -11.35 15.49 15.40
C GLN A 369 -10.06 16.16 14.98
N ASP A 370 -10.19 17.35 14.41
CA ASP A 370 -9.27 18.47 14.62
C ASP A 370 -10.08 19.72 14.25
N HIS A 371 -10.66 20.30 15.31
CA HIS A 371 -11.40 21.56 15.30
C HIS A 371 -10.46 22.72 15.59
#